data_AF-X0RK09-F1
#
_entry.id   AF-X0RK09-F1
#
_cell.length_a   1.000
_cell.length_b   1.000
_cell.length_c   1.000
_cell.angle_alpha   90.00
_cell.angle_beta   90.00
_cell.angle_gamma   90.00
#
_symmetry.space_group_name_H-M   'P 1'
#
loop_
_entity.id
_entity.type
_entity.pdbx_description
1 polymer ?
#
loop_
_entity_poly.entity_id
_entity_poly.type
_entity_poly.pdbx_seq_one_letter_code
_entity_poly.pdbx_strand_id
1 'polypeptide(L)'
;MKLAFEISEKIGGPIFLRSTTDISHVASDVEIGKKLELEKREAHFERDVAKYTKAGAAWCMAQHQDALGRLAKASKISDSYITESGIKVNETHFENSSKQGVIYAGAVEGNFKEALKKYNLKLSWLKIGMVHPLPEERIKKFLEKVDRVLVLEELDPLIEAEVIRITCRLKKKVEILGKFDKTLSLIGSYSFKKIKKSLEILLKTKLESGQDLKILERAKKLEVKRPTSFCIGCPHRGTYFALNKAINNLKYKKDEIIITGDIGCTILGMSKPFESCWTEVAMGASIGLAQGFKWAGIKKPVIATIGDSTFFHAGIPPLINAVYQKVLLTVIILDNGWTAMTGFEENPGTINL
;
A
#
# COMPACT_ATOMS: atom_id res chain seq x y z
N MET A 1 -3.40 3.68 16.81
CA MET A 1 -2.01 4.03 17.18
C MET A 1 -1.60 3.45 18.53
N LYS A 2 -2.21 3.84 19.67
CA LYS A 2 -1.87 3.34 21.03
C LYS A 2 -1.63 1.82 21.11
N LEU A 3 -2.58 1.02 20.59
CA LEU A 3 -2.46 -0.44 20.55
C LEU A 3 -1.16 -0.95 19.92
N ALA A 4 -0.67 -0.32 18.85
CA ALA A 4 0.54 -0.77 18.17
C ALA A 4 1.76 -0.68 19.09
N PHE A 5 1.86 0.40 19.88
CA PHE A 5 2.90 0.55 20.90
C PHE A 5 2.73 -0.48 22.03
N GLU A 6 1.52 -0.69 22.54
CA GLU A 6 1.27 -1.67 23.60
C GLU A 6 1.61 -3.11 23.18
N ILE A 7 1.26 -3.51 21.96
CA ILE A 7 1.66 -4.82 21.44
C ILE A 7 3.18 -4.85 21.28
N SER A 8 3.79 -3.82 20.68
CA SER A 8 5.23 -3.72 20.47
C SER A 8 6.01 -3.88 21.78
N GLU A 9 5.61 -3.20 22.84
CA GLU A 9 6.22 -3.32 24.17
C GLU A 9 6.06 -4.73 24.76
N LYS A 10 4.87 -5.33 24.62
CA LYS A 10 4.60 -6.68 25.14
C LYS A 10 5.37 -7.77 24.40
N ILE A 11 5.64 -7.60 23.11
CA ILE A 11 6.32 -8.63 22.28
C ILE A 11 7.80 -8.30 22.01
N GLY A 12 8.27 -7.10 22.32
CA GLY A 12 9.63 -6.66 22.04
C GLY A 12 9.97 -6.60 20.55
N GLY A 13 8.99 -6.33 19.69
CA GLY A 13 9.12 -6.36 18.23
C GLY A 13 8.31 -5.26 17.56
N PRO A 14 8.73 -4.78 16.37
CA PRO A 14 8.06 -3.68 15.70
C PRO A 14 6.65 -4.07 15.25
N ILE A 15 5.72 -3.13 15.36
CA ILE A 15 4.39 -3.23 14.77
C ILE A 15 4.31 -2.29 13.58
N PHE A 16 3.99 -2.84 12.41
CA PHE A 16 3.81 -2.07 11.19
C PHE A 16 2.34 -1.68 11.07
N LEU A 17 2.06 -0.39 11.19
CA LEU A 17 0.77 0.17 10.83
C LEU A 17 0.77 0.48 9.33
N ARG A 18 -0.11 -0.17 8.58
CA ARG A 18 -0.29 0.10 7.16
C ARG A 18 -1.46 1.06 6.96
N SER A 19 -1.18 2.23 6.38
CA SER A 19 -2.22 3.07 5.79
C SER A 19 -2.48 2.64 4.34
N THR A 20 -3.71 2.77 3.86
CA THR A 20 -4.05 2.60 2.44
C THR A 20 -4.31 3.96 1.81
N THR A 21 -4.27 4.02 0.47
CA THR A 21 -4.62 5.22 -0.30
C THR A 21 -6.00 5.73 0.09
N ASP A 22 -7.01 4.86 0.14
CA ASP A 22 -8.39 5.23 0.51
C ASP A 22 -8.50 5.82 1.92
N ILE A 23 -7.64 5.40 2.86
CA ILE A 23 -7.61 5.98 4.22
C ILE A 23 -6.81 7.29 4.23
N SER A 24 -5.69 7.35 3.51
CA SER A 24 -4.77 8.50 3.53
C SER A 24 -5.31 9.73 2.80
N HIS A 25 -6.24 9.55 1.87
CA HIS A 25 -6.88 10.65 1.12
C HIS A 25 -8.19 11.16 1.73
N VAL A 26 -8.52 10.75 2.96
CA VAL A 26 -9.74 11.18 3.65
C VAL A 26 -9.36 12.03 4.86
N ALA A 27 -10.13 13.09 5.08
CA ALA A 27 -10.09 13.89 6.30
C ALA A 27 -11.42 13.79 7.02
N SER A 28 -11.38 13.70 8.34
CA SER A 28 -12.55 13.67 9.21
C SER A 28 -12.16 14.15 10.60
N ASP A 29 -13.12 14.70 11.33
CA ASP A 29 -12.93 15.00 12.74
C ASP A 29 -12.69 13.70 13.51
N VAL A 30 -11.70 13.72 14.41
CA VAL A 30 -11.34 12.58 15.25
C VAL A 30 -11.55 12.91 16.71
N GLU A 31 -12.12 11.97 17.46
CA GLU A 31 -12.15 12.06 18.91
C GLU A 31 -10.74 11.72 19.45
N ILE A 32 -10.10 12.72 20.05
CA ILE A 32 -8.80 12.51 20.69
C ILE A 32 -9.06 11.83 22.04
N GLY A 33 -8.52 10.61 22.18
CA GLY A 33 -8.57 9.88 23.44
C GLY A 33 -7.75 10.57 24.55
N LYS A 34 -7.74 9.97 25.75
CA LYS A 34 -6.93 10.48 26.87
C LYS A 34 -5.46 10.62 26.45
N LYS A 35 -4.86 11.76 26.76
CA LYS A 35 -3.42 11.99 26.58
C LYS A 35 -2.67 10.88 27.34
N LEU A 36 -1.77 10.19 26.65
CA LEU A 36 -0.93 9.18 27.27
C LEU A 36 0.13 9.90 28.11
N GLU A 37 0.14 9.64 29.41
CA GLU A 37 1.29 9.93 30.25
C GLU A 37 2.34 8.86 29.99
N LEU A 38 3.34 9.23 29.19
CA LEU A 38 4.49 8.38 28.93
C LEU A 38 5.44 8.54 30.12
N GLU A 39 5.70 7.45 30.84
CA GLU A 39 6.78 7.40 31.81
C GLU A 39 8.09 7.78 31.12
N LYS A 40 8.83 8.76 31.66
CA LYS A 40 10.18 9.05 31.19
C LYS A 40 11.06 7.85 31.52
N ARG A 41 11.42 7.07 30.51
CA ARG A 41 12.37 5.96 30.61
C ARG A 41 13.72 6.42 30.08
N GLU A 42 14.79 6.07 30.78
CA GLU A 42 16.14 6.27 30.25
C GLU A 42 16.40 5.27 29.13
N ALA A 43 16.99 5.74 28.03
CA ALA A 43 17.37 4.87 26.93
C ALA A 43 18.51 3.94 27.37
N HIS A 44 18.26 2.63 27.32
CA HIS A 44 19.24 1.61 27.66
C HIS A 44 19.42 0.62 26.51
N PHE A 45 20.67 0.34 26.15
CA PHE A 45 21.02 -0.70 25.19
C PHE A 45 21.82 -1.79 25.89
N GLU A 46 21.19 -2.94 26.10
CA GLU A 46 21.83 -4.13 26.67
C GLU A 46 22.65 -4.85 25.59
N ARG A 47 23.93 -5.12 25.87
CA ARG A 47 24.81 -5.81 24.92
C ARG A 47 24.45 -7.30 24.85
N ASP A 48 23.80 -7.71 23.76
CA ASP A 48 23.53 -9.12 23.46
C ASP A 48 23.96 -9.48 22.03
N VAL A 49 25.14 -10.09 21.90
CA VAL A 49 25.69 -10.47 20.59
C VAL A 49 24.83 -11.54 19.90
N ALA A 50 24.31 -12.50 20.67
CA ALA A 50 23.53 -13.60 20.12
C ALA A 50 22.16 -13.13 19.63
N LYS A 51 21.62 -12.02 20.15
CA LYS A 51 20.38 -11.40 19.69
C LYS A 51 20.57 -10.44 18.53
N TYR A 52 21.65 -9.67 18.51
CA TYR A 52 21.84 -8.57 17.55
C TYR A 52 22.74 -8.93 16.36
N THR A 53 23.35 -10.12 16.34
CA THR A 53 24.19 -10.59 15.22
C THR A 53 23.67 -11.89 14.60
N LYS A 54 24.04 -12.16 13.34
CA LYS A 54 23.56 -13.31 12.56
C LYS A 54 24.68 -14.21 12.05
N ALA A 55 25.79 -14.29 12.80
CA ALA A 55 27.00 -14.97 12.35
C ALA A 55 26.92 -16.52 12.39
N GLY A 56 26.09 -17.09 13.27
CA GLY A 56 25.98 -18.54 13.45
C GLY A 56 24.58 -19.08 13.16
N ALA A 57 24.50 -20.23 12.47
CA ALA A 57 23.23 -20.86 12.11
C ALA A 57 22.35 -21.17 13.34
N ALA A 58 22.95 -21.63 14.44
CA ALA A 58 22.24 -21.89 15.69
C ALA A 58 21.57 -20.63 16.27
N TRP A 59 22.26 -19.49 16.23
CA TRP A 59 21.69 -18.21 16.66
C TRP A 59 20.54 -17.79 15.75
N CYS A 60 20.69 -17.92 14.43
CA CYS A 60 19.62 -17.63 13.49
C CYS A 60 18.35 -18.48 13.74
N MET A 61 18.51 -19.78 14.04
CA MET A 61 17.38 -20.66 14.37
C MET A 61 16.71 -20.27 15.69
N ALA A 62 17.49 -19.98 16.74
CA ALA A 62 16.95 -19.53 18.03
C ALA A 62 16.21 -18.18 17.91
N GLN A 63 16.79 -17.22 17.18
CA GLN A 63 16.15 -15.94 16.88
C GLN A 63 14.85 -16.12 16.10
N HIS A 64 14.81 -17.06 15.14
CA HIS A 64 13.59 -17.37 14.40
C HIS A 64 12.52 -17.98 15.30
N GLN A 65 12.88 -18.91 16.19
CA GLN A 65 11.95 -19.47 17.17
C GLN A 65 11.37 -18.39 18.09
N ASP A 66 12.19 -17.46 18.57
CA ASP A 66 11.74 -16.30 19.35
C ASP A 66 10.79 -15.41 18.53
N ALA A 67 11.12 -15.10 17.27
CA ALA A 67 10.24 -14.36 16.37
C ALA A 67 8.86 -15.02 16.18
N LEU A 68 8.82 -16.35 16.01
CA LEU A 68 7.55 -17.11 15.94
C LEU A 68 6.77 -17.04 17.26
N GLY A 69 7.46 -17.11 18.41
CA GLY A 69 6.86 -16.93 19.73
C GLY A 69 6.22 -15.55 19.91
N ARG A 70 6.92 -14.49 19.47
CA ARG A 70 6.42 -13.11 19.49
C ARG A 70 5.20 -12.92 18.59
N LEU A 71 5.20 -13.51 17.39
CA LEU A 71 4.03 -13.51 16.50
C LEU A 71 2.84 -14.22 17.16
N ALA A 72 3.02 -15.41 17.73
CA ALA A 72 1.95 -16.12 18.43
C ALA A 72 1.37 -15.29 19.60
N LYS A 73 2.22 -14.59 20.35
CA LYS A 73 1.80 -13.66 21.42
C LYS A 73 1.02 -12.46 20.86
N ALA A 74 1.49 -11.86 19.77
CA ALA A 74 0.82 -10.75 19.10
C ALA A 74 -0.58 -11.13 18.61
N SER A 75 -0.73 -12.32 17.99
CA SER A 75 -2.03 -12.84 17.55
C SER A 75 -3.03 -12.91 18.70
N LYS A 76 -2.65 -13.53 19.83
CA LYS A 76 -3.49 -13.63 21.04
C LYS A 76 -3.89 -12.27 21.60
N ILE A 77 -2.94 -11.35 21.72
CA ILE A 77 -3.22 -10.00 22.23
C ILE A 77 -4.23 -9.31 21.30
N SER A 78 -3.94 -9.27 20.00
CA SER A 78 -4.80 -8.60 19.02
C SER A 78 -6.23 -9.16 18.99
N ASP A 79 -6.39 -10.47 19.12
CA ASP A 79 -7.70 -11.11 19.00
C ASP A 79 -8.62 -10.85 20.20
N SER A 80 -8.03 -10.64 21.37
CA SER A 80 -8.74 -10.30 22.60
C SER A 80 -8.88 -8.80 22.86
N TYR A 81 -8.19 -7.97 22.07
CA TYR A 81 -8.05 -6.55 22.39
C TYR A 81 -9.32 -5.75 22.07
N ILE A 82 -9.71 -4.93 23.04
CA ILE A 82 -10.77 -3.93 22.93
C ILE A 82 -10.18 -2.58 23.33
N THR A 83 -10.32 -1.57 22.49
CA THR A 83 -9.88 -0.21 22.83
C THR A 83 -10.72 0.37 23.96
N GLU A 84 -10.24 1.44 24.58
CA GLU A 84 -11.04 2.23 25.56
C GLU A 84 -12.37 2.72 24.97
N SER A 85 -12.39 3.01 23.66
CA SER A 85 -13.59 3.37 22.90
C SER A 85 -14.46 2.18 22.46
N GLY A 86 -14.16 0.96 22.95
CA GLY A 86 -14.94 -0.24 22.66
C GLY A 86 -14.67 -0.86 21.28
N ILE A 87 -13.71 -0.35 20.50
CA ILE A 87 -13.37 -0.88 19.18
C ILE A 87 -12.58 -2.16 19.36
N LYS A 88 -13.08 -3.25 18.78
CA LYS A 88 -12.37 -4.53 18.72
C LYS A 88 -11.50 -4.57 17.48
N VAL A 89 -10.27 -5.08 17.63
CA VAL A 89 -9.32 -5.24 16.52
C VAL A 89 -9.88 -6.29 15.55
N ASN A 90 -10.10 -7.50 16.06
CA ASN A 90 -10.83 -8.54 15.37
C ASN A 90 -12.23 -8.64 15.97
N GLU A 91 -13.24 -8.68 15.11
CA GLU A 91 -14.63 -8.74 15.57
C GLU A 91 -15.42 -9.74 14.75
N THR A 92 -16.28 -10.49 15.43
CA THR A 92 -17.15 -11.47 14.78
C THR A 92 -18.60 -11.14 15.10
N HIS A 93 -19.42 -11.14 14.08
CA HIS A 93 -20.87 -11.08 14.19
C HIS A 93 -21.46 -12.33 13.55
N PHE A 94 -22.30 -13.03 14.32
CA PHE A 94 -23.04 -14.18 13.84
C PHE A 94 -24.49 -13.79 13.62
N GLU A 95 -24.99 -14.15 12.44
CA GLU A 95 -26.40 -14.07 12.10
C GLU A 95 -26.96 -15.49 12.05
N ASN A 96 -27.78 -15.86 13.03
CA ASN A 96 -28.29 -17.23 13.19
C ASN A 96 -29.16 -17.67 12.01
N SER A 97 -29.80 -16.72 11.33
CA SER A 97 -30.65 -16.99 10.16
C SER A 97 -29.86 -17.21 8.87
N SER A 98 -28.53 -16.99 8.86
CA SER A 98 -27.73 -16.98 7.64
C SER A 98 -26.56 -17.97 7.69
N LYS A 99 -26.42 -18.74 6.61
CA LYS A 99 -25.26 -19.59 6.34
C LYS A 99 -24.21 -18.92 5.46
N GLN A 100 -24.39 -17.63 5.15
CA GLN A 100 -23.47 -16.86 4.32
C GLN A 100 -22.64 -15.93 5.20
N GLY A 101 -21.34 -15.87 4.92
CA GLY A 101 -20.36 -15.12 5.68
C GLY A 101 -19.55 -14.14 4.83
N VAL A 102 -19.07 -13.07 5.46
CA VAL A 102 -18.06 -12.18 4.86
C VAL A 102 -16.88 -12.04 5.81
N ILE A 103 -15.66 -12.33 5.33
CA ILE A 103 -14.41 -12.00 6.05
C ILE A 103 -13.83 -10.76 5.39
N TYR A 104 -13.46 -9.74 6.15
CA TYR A 104 -12.96 -8.49 5.57
C TYR A 104 -11.85 -7.83 6.38
N ALA A 105 -11.00 -7.06 5.70
CA ALA A 105 -9.92 -6.28 6.32
C ALA A 105 -9.71 -4.94 5.59
N GLY A 106 -9.40 -3.88 6.35
CA GLY A 106 -9.03 -2.58 5.80
C GLY A 106 -10.20 -1.71 5.35
N ALA A 107 -9.96 -0.84 4.35
CA ALA A 107 -10.87 0.24 3.94
C ALA A 107 -12.23 -0.24 3.40
N VAL A 108 -12.31 -1.51 2.98
CA VAL A 108 -13.54 -2.14 2.47
C VAL A 108 -14.69 -2.16 3.49
N GLU A 109 -14.37 -2.05 4.80
CA GLU A 109 -15.34 -2.05 5.89
C GLU A 109 -16.45 -1.02 5.68
N GLY A 110 -16.11 0.20 5.25
CA GLY A 110 -17.09 1.28 5.05
C GLY A 110 -18.13 0.93 3.99
N ASN A 111 -17.67 0.58 2.77
CA ASN A 111 -18.54 0.19 1.67
C ASN A 111 -19.35 -1.09 1.99
N PHE A 112 -18.75 -2.05 2.71
CA PHE A 112 -19.44 -3.27 3.12
C PHE A 112 -20.57 -2.99 4.13
N LYS A 113 -20.29 -2.23 5.19
CA LYS A 113 -21.30 -1.84 6.19
C LYS A 113 -22.41 -1.00 5.59
N GLU A 114 -22.10 -0.11 4.66
CA GLU A 114 -23.11 0.62 3.90
C GLU A 114 -24.02 -0.33 3.11
N ALA A 115 -23.44 -1.33 2.43
CA ALA A 115 -24.21 -2.31 1.67
C ALA A 115 -25.13 -3.16 2.58
N LEU A 116 -24.63 -3.60 3.75
CA LEU A 116 -25.45 -4.30 4.74
C LEU A 116 -26.67 -3.47 5.16
N LYS A 117 -26.45 -2.18 5.49
CA LYS A 117 -27.52 -1.27 5.92
C LYS A 117 -28.51 -0.99 4.79
N LYS A 118 -28.01 -0.62 3.61
CA LYS A 118 -28.83 -0.22 2.46
C LYS A 118 -29.77 -1.32 1.98
N TYR A 119 -29.31 -2.56 2.00
CA TYR A 119 -30.07 -3.71 1.53
C TYR A 119 -30.65 -4.57 2.67
N ASN A 120 -30.56 -4.09 3.93
CA ASN A 120 -31.01 -4.80 5.13
C ASN A 120 -30.55 -6.28 5.18
N LEU A 121 -29.29 -6.52 4.82
CA LEU A 121 -28.76 -7.89 4.68
C LEU A 121 -28.48 -8.50 6.05
N LYS A 122 -28.97 -9.71 6.25
CA LYS A 122 -28.72 -10.54 7.43
C LYS A 122 -27.59 -11.53 7.11
N LEU A 123 -26.36 -11.16 7.46
CA LEU A 123 -25.16 -11.93 7.16
C LEU A 123 -24.23 -12.01 8.37
N SER A 124 -23.58 -13.16 8.52
CA SER A 124 -22.46 -13.27 9.44
C SER A 124 -21.24 -12.56 8.86
N TRP A 125 -20.42 -11.93 9.69
CA TRP A 125 -19.18 -11.33 9.24
C TRP A 125 -18.05 -11.41 10.27
N LEU A 126 -16.83 -11.38 9.76
CA LEU A 126 -15.58 -11.39 10.54
C LEU A 126 -14.68 -10.26 10.06
N LYS A 127 -14.48 -9.27 10.92
CA LYS A 127 -13.48 -8.21 10.77
C LYS A 127 -12.11 -8.72 11.21
N ILE A 128 -11.12 -8.53 10.36
CA ILE A 128 -9.70 -8.73 10.65
C ILE A 128 -9.01 -7.37 10.74
N GLY A 129 -8.60 -6.96 11.94
CA GLY A 129 -7.91 -5.69 12.18
C GLY A 129 -6.38 -5.81 12.18
N MET A 130 -5.85 -7.02 12.41
CA MET A 130 -4.43 -7.32 12.26
C MET A 130 -4.27 -8.46 11.25
N VAL A 131 -3.73 -8.14 10.07
CA VAL A 131 -3.61 -9.09 8.95
C VAL A 131 -2.42 -10.03 9.09
N HIS A 132 -1.43 -9.68 9.91
CA HIS A 132 -0.32 -10.56 10.22
C HIS A 132 0.18 -10.32 11.65
N PRO A 133 0.22 -11.37 12.49
CA PRO A 133 -0.36 -12.70 12.29
C PRO A 133 -1.89 -12.72 12.32
N LEU A 134 -2.51 -13.68 11.61
CA LEU A 134 -3.96 -13.85 11.56
C LEU A 134 -4.53 -14.55 12.81
N PRO A 135 -5.81 -14.32 13.14
CA PRO A 135 -6.50 -15.00 14.24
C PRO A 135 -7.10 -16.35 13.77
N GLU A 136 -6.25 -17.36 13.60
CA GLU A 136 -6.65 -18.66 13.02
C GLU A 136 -7.85 -19.31 13.73
N GLU A 137 -7.86 -19.37 15.06
CA GLU A 137 -8.95 -19.98 15.83
C GLU A 137 -10.29 -19.25 15.66
N ARG A 138 -10.26 -17.92 15.50
CA ARG A 138 -11.46 -17.13 15.24
C ARG A 138 -11.99 -17.37 13.83
N ILE A 139 -11.10 -17.41 12.84
CA ILE A 139 -11.44 -17.72 11.44
C ILE A 139 -12.05 -19.13 11.38
N LYS A 140 -11.43 -20.11 12.03
CA LYS A 140 -11.94 -21.49 12.12
C LYS A 140 -13.36 -21.54 12.68
N LYS A 141 -13.60 -20.93 13.84
CA LYS A 141 -14.94 -20.86 14.46
C LYS A 141 -15.97 -20.17 13.58
N PHE A 142 -15.56 -19.15 12.83
CA PHE A 142 -16.44 -18.46 11.88
C PHE A 142 -16.84 -19.39 10.72
N LEU A 143 -15.86 -20.08 10.11
CA LEU A 143 -16.06 -21.00 9.00
C LEU A 143 -16.91 -22.22 9.38
N GLU A 144 -16.86 -22.68 10.63
CA GLU A 144 -17.74 -23.76 11.11
C GLU A 144 -19.24 -23.38 11.01
N LYS A 145 -19.57 -22.08 11.13
CA LYS A 145 -20.96 -21.60 11.15
C LYS A 145 -21.54 -21.28 9.76
N VAL A 146 -20.69 -21.01 8.76
CA VAL A 146 -21.10 -20.61 7.41
C VAL A 146 -20.80 -21.68 6.38
N ASP A 147 -21.61 -21.76 5.33
CA ASP A 147 -21.44 -22.72 4.22
C ASP A 147 -20.78 -22.05 3.01
N ARG A 148 -20.86 -20.71 2.93
CA ARG A 148 -20.27 -19.89 1.88
C ARG A 148 -19.69 -18.62 2.46
N VAL A 149 -18.46 -18.27 2.07
CA VAL A 149 -17.76 -17.10 2.59
C VAL A 149 -17.18 -16.26 1.46
N LEU A 150 -17.42 -14.96 1.51
CA LEU A 150 -16.75 -13.97 0.64
C LEU A 150 -15.60 -13.34 1.41
N VAL A 151 -14.40 -13.36 0.83
CA VAL A 151 -13.21 -12.70 1.41
C VAL A 151 -12.98 -11.36 0.74
N LEU A 152 -13.23 -10.28 1.47
CA LEU A 152 -12.99 -8.90 1.05
C LEU A 152 -11.63 -8.42 1.56
N GLU A 153 -10.59 -8.61 0.76
CA GLU A 153 -9.26 -8.06 1.00
C GLU A 153 -8.70 -7.39 -0.26
N GLU A 154 -7.95 -6.30 -0.09
CA GLU A 154 -7.39 -5.51 -1.20
C GLU A 154 -5.94 -5.92 -1.52
N LEU A 155 -5.52 -5.73 -2.79
CA LEU A 155 -4.23 -6.15 -3.36
C LEU A 155 -4.08 -7.68 -3.50
N ASP A 156 -3.22 -8.32 -2.71
CA ASP A 156 -2.94 -9.76 -2.81
C ASP A 156 -3.90 -10.60 -1.93
N PRO A 157 -4.16 -11.87 -2.30
CA PRO A 157 -5.08 -12.76 -1.57
C PRO A 157 -4.42 -13.41 -0.33
N LEU A 158 -3.93 -12.62 0.63
CA LEU A 158 -3.24 -13.15 1.81
C LEU A 158 -4.20 -13.82 2.80
N ILE A 159 -5.33 -13.17 3.10
CA ILE A 159 -6.35 -13.68 4.01
C ILE A 159 -7.11 -14.84 3.35
N GLU A 160 -7.44 -14.72 2.07
CA GLU A 160 -8.14 -15.74 1.29
C GLU A 160 -7.32 -17.04 1.21
N ALA A 161 -6.01 -16.94 0.95
CA ALA A 161 -5.13 -18.11 0.96
C ALA A 161 -5.13 -18.82 2.32
N GLU A 162 -5.08 -18.06 3.41
CA GLU A 162 -5.11 -18.60 4.77
C GLU A 162 -6.48 -19.18 5.14
N VAL A 163 -7.58 -18.55 4.70
CA VAL A 163 -8.94 -19.07 4.86
C VAL A 163 -9.10 -20.40 4.12
N ILE A 164 -8.56 -20.53 2.90
CA ILE A 164 -8.54 -21.79 2.16
C ILE A 164 -7.75 -22.86 2.94
N ARG A 165 -6.53 -22.53 3.39
CA ARG A 165 -5.68 -23.43 4.17
C ARG A 165 -6.38 -23.93 5.44
N ILE A 166 -7.03 -23.03 6.19
CA ILE A 166 -7.78 -23.37 7.41
C ILE A 166 -8.97 -24.27 7.05
N THR A 167 -9.69 -23.97 5.97
CA THR A 167 -10.84 -24.75 5.51
C THR A 167 -10.46 -26.19 5.17
N CYS A 168 -9.28 -26.44 4.58
CA CYS A 168 -8.79 -27.80 4.31
C CYS A 168 -8.64 -28.66 5.58
N ARG A 169 -8.52 -28.05 6.77
CA ARG A 169 -8.44 -28.74 8.06
C ARG A 169 -9.80 -28.89 8.74
N LEU A 170 -10.86 -28.33 8.17
CA LEU A 170 -12.23 -28.46 8.69
C LEU A 170 -12.87 -29.75 8.19
N LYS A 171 -13.72 -30.36 9.03
CA LYS A 171 -14.58 -31.49 8.64
C LYS A 171 -15.82 -31.06 7.85
N LYS A 172 -15.82 -29.83 7.31
CA LYS A 172 -16.96 -29.18 6.67
C LYS A 172 -16.50 -28.53 5.37
N LYS A 173 -17.27 -28.72 4.30
CA LYS A 173 -17.06 -28.02 3.05
C LYS A 173 -17.60 -26.59 3.17
N VAL A 174 -16.75 -25.60 2.93
CA VAL A 174 -17.12 -24.19 2.83
C VAL A 174 -16.74 -23.70 1.44
N GLU A 175 -17.69 -23.10 0.73
CA GLU A 175 -17.42 -22.48 -0.56
C GLU A 175 -16.81 -21.09 -0.33
N ILE A 176 -15.61 -20.85 -0.86
CA ILE A 176 -14.86 -19.61 -0.67
C ILE A 176 -14.92 -18.81 -1.97
N LEU A 177 -15.35 -17.56 -1.85
CA LEU A 177 -15.43 -16.58 -2.93
C LEU A 177 -14.42 -15.47 -2.66
N GLY A 178 -13.71 -15.04 -3.70
CA GLY A 178 -12.63 -14.07 -3.56
C GLY A 178 -11.93 -13.80 -4.89
N LYS A 179 -10.61 -13.71 -4.87
CA LYS A 179 -9.79 -13.49 -6.06
C LYS A 179 -9.50 -14.79 -6.78
N PHE A 180 -9.34 -15.92 -6.07
CA PHE A 180 -8.99 -17.20 -6.70
C PHE A 180 -10.13 -17.77 -7.54
N ASP A 181 -11.39 -17.53 -7.18
CA ASP A 181 -12.56 -17.92 -7.97
C ASP A 181 -13.00 -16.84 -8.99
N LYS A 182 -12.28 -15.70 -9.03
CA LYS A 182 -12.56 -14.53 -9.88
C LYS A 182 -13.85 -13.76 -9.53
N THR A 183 -14.45 -13.99 -8.35
CA THR A 183 -15.55 -13.14 -7.85
C THR A 183 -15.07 -11.70 -7.65
N LEU A 184 -13.81 -11.53 -7.23
CA LEU A 184 -13.10 -10.27 -7.05
C LEU A 184 -11.88 -10.20 -7.97
N SER A 185 -11.50 -8.97 -8.30
CA SER A 185 -10.32 -8.67 -9.12
C SER A 185 -9.08 -8.56 -8.24
N LEU A 186 -7.94 -9.07 -8.72
CA LEU A 186 -6.61 -8.79 -8.18
C LEU A 186 -6.19 -7.32 -8.35
N ILE A 187 -6.92 -6.57 -9.19
CA ILE A 187 -6.58 -5.20 -9.60
C ILE A 187 -7.61 -4.20 -9.07
N GLY A 188 -7.09 -3.11 -8.49
CA GLY A 188 -7.82 -1.93 -8.03
C GLY A 188 -8.45 -2.10 -6.64
N SER A 189 -9.21 -1.09 -6.21
CA SER A 189 -9.92 -1.07 -4.92
C SER A 189 -11.35 -1.62 -5.02
N TYR A 190 -11.97 -1.86 -3.86
CA TYR A 190 -13.35 -2.36 -3.77
C TYR A 190 -14.35 -1.25 -3.47
N SER A 191 -14.81 -0.60 -4.55
CA SER A 191 -15.92 0.33 -4.48
C SER A 191 -17.23 -0.35 -4.06
N PHE A 192 -18.18 0.44 -3.55
CA PHE A 192 -19.54 -0.01 -3.22
C PHE A 192 -20.16 -0.87 -4.33
N LYS A 193 -19.99 -0.48 -5.60
CA LYS A 193 -20.51 -1.23 -6.76
C LYS A 193 -19.89 -2.63 -6.89
N LYS A 194 -18.59 -2.78 -6.65
CA LYS A 194 -17.91 -4.09 -6.70
C LYS A 194 -18.35 -4.96 -5.52
N ILE A 195 -18.42 -4.39 -4.32
CA ILE A 195 -18.90 -5.11 -3.13
C ILE A 195 -20.34 -5.58 -3.34
N LYS A 196 -21.25 -4.72 -3.82
CA LYS A 196 -22.63 -5.08 -4.16
C LYS A 196 -22.68 -6.31 -5.07
N LYS A 197 -21.95 -6.29 -6.20
CA LYS A 197 -21.94 -7.41 -7.15
C LYS A 197 -21.42 -8.70 -6.51
N SER A 198 -20.40 -8.60 -5.68
CA SER A 198 -19.81 -9.75 -4.98
C SER A 198 -20.78 -10.33 -3.94
N LEU A 199 -21.55 -9.46 -3.28
CA LEU A 199 -22.65 -9.86 -2.39
C LEU A 199 -23.79 -10.53 -3.18
N GLU A 200 -24.16 -10.04 -4.37
CA GLU A 200 -25.15 -10.74 -5.22
C GLU A 200 -24.71 -12.17 -5.54
N ILE A 201 -23.42 -12.36 -5.82
CA ILE A 201 -22.83 -13.67 -6.06
C ILE A 201 -22.92 -14.51 -4.79
N LEU A 202 -22.46 -14.00 -3.64
CA LEU A 202 -22.51 -14.69 -2.33
C LEU A 202 -23.93 -15.16 -1.99
N LEU A 203 -24.90 -14.24 -2.09
CA LEU A 203 -26.30 -14.44 -1.73
C LEU A 203 -27.08 -15.27 -2.76
N LYS A 204 -26.57 -15.37 -4.01
CA LYS A 204 -27.29 -15.90 -5.18
C LYS A 204 -28.59 -15.15 -5.49
N THR A 205 -28.62 -13.85 -5.18
CA THR A 205 -29.80 -12.99 -5.34
C THR A 205 -29.38 -11.63 -5.88
N LYS A 206 -30.21 -11.03 -6.73
CA LYS A 206 -29.99 -9.66 -7.22
C LYS A 206 -30.38 -8.63 -6.17
N LEU A 207 -29.52 -7.63 -6.00
CA LEU A 207 -29.78 -6.50 -5.12
C LEU A 207 -30.24 -5.32 -5.96
N GLU A 208 -31.24 -4.58 -5.50
CA GLU A 208 -31.83 -3.49 -6.27
C GLU A 208 -30.82 -2.43 -6.67
N SER A 209 -30.96 -1.89 -7.89
CA SER A 209 -30.15 -0.79 -8.38
C SER A 209 -30.90 0.52 -8.15
N GLY A 210 -30.40 1.35 -7.24
CA GLY A 210 -30.92 2.72 -7.04
C GLY A 210 -30.37 3.75 -8.03
N GLN A 211 -29.72 3.32 -9.13
CA GLN A 211 -29.11 4.22 -10.12
C GLN A 211 -29.78 4.04 -11.49
N ASP A 212 -30.21 5.17 -12.08
CA ASP A 212 -30.72 5.23 -13.45
C ASP A 212 -29.58 5.02 -14.46
N LEU A 213 -29.75 4.04 -15.34
CA LEU A 213 -28.79 3.69 -16.38
C LEU A 213 -28.52 4.86 -17.35
N LYS A 214 -29.54 5.67 -17.65
CA LYS A 214 -29.41 6.83 -18.56
C LYS A 214 -28.47 7.88 -17.96
N ILE A 215 -28.55 8.11 -16.65
CA ILE A 215 -27.67 9.06 -15.95
C ILE A 215 -26.23 8.54 -15.99
N LEU A 216 -26.02 7.25 -15.73
CA LEU A 216 -24.68 6.63 -15.77
C LEU A 216 -24.04 6.71 -17.16
N GLU A 217 -24.81 6.47 -18.21
CA GLU A 217 -24.33 6.58 -19.59
C GLU A 217 -23.98 8.02 -19.96
N ARG A 218 -24.81 8.98 -19.56
CA ARG A 218 -24.52 10.40 -19.78
C ARG A 218 -23.25 10.82 -19.04
N ALA A 219 -23.07 10.39 -17.79
CA ALA A 219 -21.87 10.70 -17.01
C ALA A 219 -20.60 10.16 -17.69
N LYS A 220 -20.62 8.92 -18.20
CA LYS A 220 -19.51 8.34 -18.95
C LYS A 220 -19.17 9.13 -20.22
N LYS A 221 -20.18 9.62 -20.95
CA LYS A 221 -19.96 10.43 -22.16
C LYS A 221 -19.31 11.78 -21.86
N LEU A 222 -19.48 12.30 -20.64
CA LEU A 222 -18.94 13.59 -20.18
C LEU A 222 -17.60 13.43 -19.42
N GLU A 223 -17.04 12.22 -19.39
CA GLU A 223 -15.78 11.96 -18.68
C GLU A 223 -14.61 12.69 -19.36
N VAL A 224 -13.94 13.57 -18.60
CA VAL A 224 -12.75 14.29 -19.07
C VAL A 224 -11.50 13.65 -18.46
N LYS A 225 -10.52 13.32 -19.31
CA LYS A 225 -9.22 12.85 -18.84
C LYS A 225 -8.51 13.97 -18.10
N ARG A 226 -8.15 13.73 -16.84
CA ARG A 226 -7.28 14.60 -16.05
C ARG A 226 -5.90 13.95 -15.96
N PRO A 227 -4.99 14.21 -16.93
CA PRO A 227 -3.65 13.64 -16.87
C PRO A 227 -2.91 14.23 -15.67
N THR A 228 -2.14 13.39 -14.98
CA THR A 228 -1.22 13.84 -13.93
C THR A 228 -0.18 14.74 -14.57
N SER A 229 -0.09 15.99 -14.14
CA SER A 229 0.83 16.98 -14.69
C SER A 229 1.33 17.90 -13.58
N PHE A 230 2.39 18.65 -13.85
CA PHE A 230 2.93 19.62 -12.91
C PHE A 230 1.91 20.70 -12.55
N CYS A 231 1.96 21.16 -11.29
CA CYS A 231 1.22 22.33 -10.83
C CYS A 231 1.43 23.54 -11.76
N ILE A 232 0.43 24.41 -11.83
CA ILE A 232 0.55 25.71 -12.53
C ILE A 232 1.67 26.50 -11.83
N GLY A 233 2.62 27.00 -12.59
CA GLY A 233 3.78 27.73 -12.06
C GLY A 233 4.95 26.87 -11.57
N CYS A 234 4.85 25.54 -11.61
CA CYS A 234 5.97 24.68 -11.19
C CYS A 234 7.21 24.91 -12.08
N PRO A 235 8.41 25.19 -11.51
CA PRO A 235 9.61 25.50 -12.27
C PRO A 235 10.13 24.31 -13.08
N HIS A 236 9.85 23.08 -12.66
CA HIS A 236 10.23 21.86 -13.39
C HIS A 236 9.62 21.80 -14.80
N ARG A 237 8.50 22.50 -15.04
CA ARG A 237 7.95 22.69 -16.40
C ARG A 237 8.98 23.36 -17.32
N GLY A 238 9.69 24.38 -16.81
CA GLY A 238 10.77 25.06 -17.51
C GLY A 238 11.95 24.13 -17.78
N THR A 239 12.33 23.32 -16.79
CA THR A 239 13.39 22.30 -16.94
C THR A 239 13.09 21.32 -18.07
N TYR A 240 11.89 20.73 -18.10
CA TYR A 240 11.52 19.78 -19.16
C TYR A 240 11.34 20.44 -20.52
N PHE A 241 10.88 21.70 -20.57
CA PHE A 241 10.85 22.46 -21.81
C PHE A 241 12.27 22.70 -22.36
N ALA A 242 13.20 23.12 -21.50
CA ALA A 242 14.60 23.33 -21.87
C ALA A 242 15.29 22.02 -22.31
N LEU A 243 15.02 20.92 -21.61
CA LEU A 243 15.50 19.58 -21.95
C LEU A 243 15.05 19.15 -23.35
N ASN A 244 13.76 19.30 -23.65
CA ASN A 244 13.22 19.00 -24.98
C ASN A 244 13.81 19.90 -26.07
N LYS A 245 14.02 21.19 -25.77
CA LYS A 245 14.67 22.12 -26.69
C LYS A 245 16.13 21.71 -26.96
N ALA A 246 16.86 21.27 -25.93
CA ALA A 246 18.23 20.78 -26.08
C ALA A 246 18.30 19.52 -26.96
N ILE A 247 17.40 18.56 -26.75
CA ILE A 247 17.27 17.34 -27.59
C ILE A 247 17.06 17.73 -29.06
N ASN A 248 16.11 18.62 -29.33
CA ASN A 248 15.83 19.10 -30.68
C ASN A 248 17.02 19.85 -31.30
N ASN A 249 17.69 20.72 -30.54
CA ASN A 249 18.86 21.47 -31.01
C ASN A 249 20.04 20.54 -31.38
N LEU A 250 20.17 19.41 -30.67
CA LEU A 250 21.12 18.35 -30.98
C LEU A 250 20.67 17.44 -32.14
N LYS A 251 19.55 17.77 -32.80
CA LYS A 251 18.96 17.04 -33.93
C LYS A 251 18.53 15.61 -33.60
N TYR A 252 18.25 15.34 -32.32
CA TYR A 252 17.61 14.10 -31.90
C TYR A 252 16.10 14.26 -31.82
N LYS A 253 15.36 13.16 -31.96
CA LYS A 253 13.95 13.08 -31.61
C LYS A 253 13.79 12.65 -30.15
N LYS A 254 12.65 13.01 -29.53
CA LYS A 254 12.36 12.68 -28.13
C LYS A 254 12.32 11.17 -27.86
N ASP A 255 11.88 10.38 -28.84
CA ASP A 255 11.81 8.91 -28.80
C ASP A 255 13.15 8.22 -29.14
N GLU A 256 14.23 9.00 -29.28
CA GLU A 256 15.59 8.48 -29.47
C GLU A 256 16.50 8.65 -28.25
N ILE A 257 16.09 9.48 -27.28
CA ILE A 257 16.88 9.79 -26.09
C ILE A 257 16.18 9.23 -24.86
N ILE A 258 16.80 8.24 -24.23
CA ILE A 258 16.28 7.65 -23.00
C ILE A 258 16.42 8.65 -21.87
N ILE A 259 15.28 9.00 -21.26
CA ILE A 259 15.23 9.83 -20.06
C ILE A 259 14.58 9.02 -18.95
N THR A 260 15.37 8.65 -17.96
CA THR A 260 14.92 7.88 -16.80
C THR A 260 14.43 8.86 -15.72
N GLY A 261 13.14 8.78 -15.40
CA GLY A 261 12.52 9.49 -14.29
C GLY A 261 12.66 8.77 -12.97
N ASP A 262 12.19 9.43 -11.92
CA ASP A 262 12.19 8.96 -10.54
C ASP A 262 10.80 9.17 -9.93
N ILE A 263 10.48 8.45 -8.84
CA ILE A 263 9.23 8.68 -8.11
C ILE A 263 9.21 10.13 -7.59
N GLY A 264 8.10 10.83 -7.80
CA GLY A 264 7.89 12.22 -7.37
C GLY A 264 7.44 13.12 -8.51
N CYS A 265 7.47 14.44 -8.30
CA CYS A 265 7.07 15.39 -9.35
C CYS A 265 7.91 15.23 -10.63
N THR A 266 9.13 14.70 -10.54
CA THR A 266 10.03 14.56 -11.69
C THR A 266 9.46 13.64 -12.77
N ILE A 267 8.81 12.53 -12.44
CA ILE A 267 8.22 11.63 -13.46
C ILE A 267 7.08 12.28 -14.26
N LEU A 268 6.49 13.38 -13.80
CA LEU A 268 5.42 14.10 -14.54
C LEU A 268 5.89 14.64 -15.90
N GLY A 269 7.21 14.66 -16.17
CA GLY A 269 7.78 14.88 -17.49
C GLY A 269 7.32 13.88 -18.56
N MET A 270 6.75 12.73 -18.19
CA MET A 270 6.15 11.77 -19.13
C MET A 270 4.84 12.27 -19.75
N SER A 271 4.14 13.20 -19.07
CA SER A 271 2.82 13.68 -19.50
C SER A 271 2.94 14.82 -20.50
N LYS A 272 1.87 15.03 -21.28
CA LYS A 272 1.72 16.22 -22.13
C LYS A 272 1.85 17.51 -21.30
N PRO A 273 2.52 18.55 -21.83
CA PRO A 273 3.11 18.66 -23.17
C PRO A 273 4.58 18.20 -23.28
N PHE A 274 5.15 17.61 -22.23
CA PHE A 274 6.58 17.32 -22.18
C PHE A 274 6.94 16.02 -22.90
N GLU A 275 6.26 14.93 -22.55
CA GLU A 275 6.44 13.61 -23.19
C GLU A 275 7.93 13.21 -23.29
N SER A 276 8.67 13.43 -22.20
CA SER A 276 10.13 13.33 -22.12
C SER A 276 10.60 12.09 -21.36
N CYS A 277 10.03 11.79 -20.18
CA CYS A 277 10.47 10.67 -19.34
C CYS A 277 9.87 9.34 -19.82
N TRP A 278 10.70 8.30 -19.89
CA TRP A 278 10.34 6.99 -20.43
C TRP A 278 10.13 5.92 -19.35
N THR A 279 10.87 6.03 -18.24
CA THR A 279 10.89 5.00 -17.20
C THR A 279 10.80 5.62 -15.81
N GLU A 280 10.21 4.86 -14.90
CA GLU A 280 10.19 5.10 -13.46
C GLU A 280 10.03 3.72 -12.81
N VAL A 281 10.70 3.48 -11.68
CA VAL A 281 10.68 2.17 -10.99
C VAL A 281 10.54 2.33 -9.49
N ALA A 282 11.39 3.15 -8.87
CA ALA A 282 11.41 3.38 -7.42
C ALA A 282 12.14 4.69 -7.11
N MET A 283 11.97 5.17 -5.87
CA MET A 283 12.72 6.32 -5.35
C MET A 283 14.24 6.11 -5.43
N GLY A 284 14.93 6.96 -6.18
CA GLY A 284 16.38 6.94 -6.39
C GLY A 284 16.86 6.01 -7.51
N ALA A 285 15.94 5.37 -8.25
CA ALA A 285 16.30 4.38 -9.27
C ALA A 285 16.80 5.01 -10.59
N SER A 286 16.48 6.27 -10.85
CA SER A 286 16.75 6.95 -12.13
C SER A 286 18.21 6.82 -12.58
N ILE A 287 19.18 7.14 -11.72
CA ILE A 287 20.61 7.08 -12.03
C ILE A 287 21.10 5.63 -12.24
N GLY A 288 20.58 4.69 -11.46
CA GLY A 288 20.91 3.26 -11.62
C GLY A 288 20.41 2.71 -12.96
N LEU A 289 19.18 3.06 -13.35
CA LEU A 289 18.61 2.69 -14.64
C LEU A 289 19.42 3.28 -15.81
N ALA A 290 19.78 4.56 -15.72
CA ALA A 290 20.58 5.22 -16.74
C ALA A 290 21.96 4.54 -16.95
N GLN A 291 22.60 4.11 -15.86
CA GLN A 291 23.83 3.31 -15.95
C GLN A 291 23.59 1.96 -16.60
N GLY A 292 22.52 1.26 -16.22
CA GLY A 292 22.13 -0.01 -16.81
C GLY A 292 21.96 0.08 -18.34
N PHE A 293 21.27 1.12 -18.83
CA PHE A 293 21.14 1.36 -20.27
C PHE A 293 22.49 1.61 -20.95
N LYS A 294 23.39 2.36 -20.31
CA LYS A 294 24.74 2.60 -20.83
C LYS A 294 25.54 1.31 -20.92
N TRP A 295 25.51 0.46 -19.89
CA TRP A 295 26.19 -0.83 -19.89
C TRP A 295 25.56 -1.84 -20.86
N ALA A 296 24.26 -1.75 -21.11
CA ALA A 296 23.58 -2.53 -22.13
C ALA A 296 23.98 -2.13 -23.58
N GLY A 297 24.81 -1.10 -23.76
CA GLY A 297 25.36 -0.70 -25.05
C GLY A 297 24.59 0.44 -25.73
N ILE A 298 23.72 1.17 -25.03
CA ILE A 298 23.04 2.35 -25.60
C ILE A 298 24.06 3.45 -25.90
N LYS A 299 24.31 3.63 -27.21
CA LYS A 299 25.28 4.60 -27.73
C LYS A 299 24.80 6.05 -27.61
N LYS A 300 23.50 6.30 -27.84
CA LYS A 300 22.89 7.63 -27.74
C LYS A 300 22.98 8.18 -26.30
N PRO A 301 22.90 9.49 -26.07
CA PRO A 301 22.84 10.06 -24.73
C PRO A 301 21.72 9.44 -23.88
N VAL A 302 21.98 9.28 -22.59
CA VAL A 302 20.99 8.82 -21.59
C VAL A 302 20.99 9.83 -20.46
N ILE A 303 19.79 10.24 -20.05
CA ILE A 303 19.59 11.31 -19.08
C ILE A 303 18.82 10.76 -17.88
N ALA A 304 19.33 10.97 -16.67
CA ALA A 304 18.62 10.68 -15.44
C ALA A 304 18.08 11.98 -14.85
N THR A 305 16.76 12.03 -14.62
CA THR A 305 16.10 13.12 -13.91
C THR A 305 15.68 12.62 -12.54
N ILE A 306 16.13 13.28 -11.48
CA ILE A 306 15.90 12.89 -10.09
C ILE A 306 15.50 14.12 -9.27
N GLY A 307 14.66 13.98 -8.24
CA GLY A 307 14.36 15.09 -7.32
C GLY A 307 15.40 15.18 -6.21
N ASP A 308 15.47 16.30 -5.49
CA ASP A 308 16.31 16.46 -4.29
C ASP A 308 16.01 15.38 -3.24
N SER A 309 14.74 15.20 -2.87
CA SER A 309 14.31 14.17 -1.91
C SER A 309 14.74 12.75 -2.32
N THR A 310 14.51 12.35 -3.57
CA THR A 310 14.91 11.02 -4.06
C THR A 310 16.41 10.89 -4.23
N PHE A 311 17.11 11.99 -4.52
CA PHE A 311 18.56 12.04 -4.54
C PHE A 311 19.16 11.72 -3.17
N PHE A 312 18.68 12.38 -2.11
CA PHE A 312 19.11 12.10 -0.74
C PHE A 312 18.69 10.71 -0.25
N HIS A 313 17.50 10.23 -0.64
CA HIS A 313 16.99 8.93 -0.23
C HIS A 313 17.83 7.76 -0.77
N ALA A 314 18.08 7.73 -2.08
CA ALA A 314 18.79 6.60 -2.70
C ALA A 314 19.56 6.94 -3.99
N GLY A 315 19.60 8.22 -4.41
CA GLY A 315 20.33 8.64 -5.61
C GLY A 315 21.83 8.85 -5.42
N ILE A 316 22.30 9.11 -4.19
CA ILE A 316 23.73 9.33 -3.91
C ILE A 316 24.60 8.09 -4.22
N PRO A 317 24.29 6.87 -3.71
CA PRO A 317 25.09 5.69 -4.01
C PRO A 317 25.24 5.38 -5.51
N PRO A 318 24.18 5.37 -6.34
CA PRO A 318 24.33 5.14 -7.78
C PRO A 318 25.06 6.28 -8.49
N LEU A 319 25.00 7.54 -8.01
CA LEU A 319 25.82 8.63 -8.55
C LEU A 319 27.31 8.40 -8.31
N ILE A 320 27.70 8.04 -7.09
CA ILE A 320 29.09 7.70 -6.75
C ILE A 320 29.59 6.58 -7.67
N ASN A 321 28.77 5.54 -7.86
CA ASN A 321 29.10 4.45 -8.77
C ASN A 321 29.26 4.92 -10.22
N ALA A 322 28.37 5.79 -10.72
CA ALA A 322 28.45 6.32 -12.08
C ALA A 322 29.75 7.09 -12.31
N VAL A 323 30.18 7.89 -11.34
CA VAL A 323 31.45 8.64 -11.38
C VAL A 323 32.63 7.68 -11.35
N TYR A 324 32.65 6.71 -10.43
CA TYR A 324 33.72 5.73 -10.31
C TYR A 324 33.90 4.93 -11.61
N GLN A 325 32.80 4.48 -12.20
CA GLN A 325 32.77 3.71 -13.44
C GLN A 325 32.87 4.57 -14.71
N LYS A 326 33.00 5.91 -14.56
CA LYS A 326 33.06 6.89 -15.65
C LYS A 326 31.93 6.70 -16.68
N VAL A 327 30.72 6.41 -16.20
CA VAL A 327 29.56 6.16 -17.05
C VAL A 327 29.13 7.46 -17.73
N LEU A 328 29.08 7.46 -19.06
CA LEU A 328 28.70 8.65 -19.84
C LEU A 328 27.18 8.85 -19.84
N LEU A 329 26.68 9.53 -18.81
CA LEU A 329 25.27 9.93 -18.67
C LEU A 329 25.16 11.38 -18.17
N THR A 330 24.00 11.98 -18.34
CA THR A 330 23.69 13.29 -17.76
C THR A 330 22.73 13.10 -16.59
N VAL A 331 23.05 13.65 -15.42
CA VAL A 331 22.12 13.69 -14.28
C VAL A 331 21.58 15.11 -14.14
N ILE A 332 20.26 15.25 -14.03
CA ILE A 332 19.56 16.49 -13.74
C ILE A 332 18.86 16.31 -12.40
N ILE A 333 19.30 17.06 -11.39
CA ILE A 333 18.66 17.11 -10.08
C ILE A 333 17.65 18.26 -10.08
N LEU A 334 16.37 17.93 -9.93
CA LEU A 334 15.24 18.83 -9.90
C LEU A 334 14.97 19.20 -8.44
N ASP A 335 15.79 20.10 -7.92
CA ASP A 335 15.70 20.57 -6.54
C ASP A 335 14.56 21.59 -6.39
N ASN A 336 13.62 21.29 -5.49
CA ASN A 336 12.58 22.23 -5.07
C ASN A 336 12.55 22.43 -3.54
N GLY A 337 13.50 21.86 -2.80
CA GLY A 337 13.62 21.97 -1.35
C GLY A 337 12.59 21.17 -0.55
N TRP A 338 11.77 20.31 -1.18
CA TRP A 338 10.70 19.59 -0.49
C TRP A 338 10.47 18.20 -1.10
N THR A 339 9.94 17.28 -0.29
CA THR A 339 9.31 16.06 -0.83
C THR A 339 7.89 16.42 -1.33
N ALA A 340 7.83 17.16 -2.43
CA ALA A 340 6.61 17.89 -2.81
C ALA A 340 5.39 17.01 -3.14
N MET A 341 5.59 15.90 -3.87
CA MET A 341 4.48 15.06 -4.35
C MET A 341 3.73 14.34 -3.22
N THR A 342 4.39 14.08 -2.10
CA THR A 342 3.82 13.34 -0.97
C THR A 342 3.04 14.23 0.00
N GLY A 343 3.21 15.54 -0.07
CA GLY A 343 2.56 16.47 0.85
C GLY A 343 3.46 17.60 1.36
N PHE A 344 4.58 17.90 0.69
CA PHE A 344 5.57 18.89 1.11
C PHE A 344 6.29 18.53 2.42
N GLU A 345 6.66 17.26 2.59
CA GLU A 345 7.47 16.83 3.72
C GLU A 345 8.91 17.37 3.62
N GLU A 346 9.46 17.70 4.78
CA GLU A 346 10.87 18.11 4.92
C GLU A 346 11.82 16.99 4.45
N ASN A 347 12.94 17.39 3.86
CA ASN A 347 14.03 16.51 3.46
C ASN A 347 15.37 17.22 3.73
N PRO A 348 16.53 16.54 3.55
CA PRO A 348 17.84 17.15 3.84
C PRO A 348 18.17 18.43 3.06
N GLY A 349 17.51 18.70 1.94
CA GLY A 349 17.61 19.93 1.16
C GLY A 349 16.60 21.01 1.53
N THR A 350 15.71 20.77 2.49
CA THR A 350 14.73 21.76 2.94
C THR A 350 15.41 22.89 3.69
N ILE A 351 15.24 24.12 3.19
CA ILE A 351 15.71 25.34 3.83
C ILE A 351 14.57 25.89 4.68
N ASN A 352 14.73 25.83 6.01
CA ASN A 352 13.86 26.51 6.95
C ASN A 352 14.19 28.01 6.93
N LEU A 353 13.47 28.77 6.11
CA LEU A 353 13.58 30.23 6.02
C LEU A 353 12.87 30.94 7.18
#